data_AF-A0A161M2J5-F1
#
_entry.id   AF-A0A161M2J5-F1
#
_cell.length_a   1.000
_cell.length_b   1.000
_cell.length_c   1.000
_cell.angle_alpha   90.00
_cell.angle_beta   90.00
_cell.angle_gamma   90.00
#
_symmetry.space_group_name_H-M   'P 1'
#
loop_
_entity.id
_entity.type
_entity.pdbx_description
1 polymer ?
#
loop_
_entity_poly.entity_id
_entity_poly.type
_entity_poly.pdbx_seq_one_letter_code
_entity_poly.pdbx_strand_id
1 'polypeptide(L)'
;MVTGTPTGTENTPLRRSENRRSNKPIMEKGRRARINNCLNELKSLILDALKKESGPPFKVGKADILEMTVKHVESLQRHQAVLTAAADPTVINKLQSRME
;
A
#
# COMPACT_ATOMS: atom_id res chain seq x y z
N MET A 1 35.19 -41.81 42.87
CA MET A 1 35.89 -41.41 41.62
C MET A 1 35.49 -42.46 40.58
N VAL A 2 34.89 -42.19 39.42
CA VAL A 2 34.74 -41.00 38.58
C VAL A 2 33.45 -41.18 37.74
N THR A 3 32.73 -40.08 37.54
CA THR A 3 31.54 -39.92 36.70
C THR A 3 31.85 -40.10 35.22
N GLY A 4 30.93 -40.68 34.44
CA GLY A 4 31.06 -40.77 32.99
C GLY A 4 29.73 -40.71 32.27
N THR A 5 29.13 -39.52 32.17
CA THR A 5 28.12 -39.20 31.15
C THR A 5 28.78 -38.44 30.01
N PRO A 6 28.76 -38.94 28.76
CA PRO A 6 28.89 -38.07 27.61
C PRO A 6 27.49 -37.68 27.15
N THR A 7 27.08 -36.46 27.49
CA THR A 7 25.96 -35.76 26.87
C THR A 7 26.30 -35.50 25.41
N GLY A 8 25.78 -36.33 24.50
CA GLY A 8 25.78 -36.05 23.07
C GLY A 8 24.88 -34.85 22.79
N THR A 9 25.49 -33.73 22.43
CA THR A 9 24.80 -32.52 22.00
C THR A 9 24.04 -32.79 20.70
N GLU A 10 22.72 -32.73 20.84
CA GLU A 10 21.69 -32.71 19.81
C GLU A 10 22.04 -31.79 18.64
N ASN A 11 22.31 -32.37 17.47
CA ASN A 11 22.25 -31.68 16.19
C ASN A 11 21.36 -32.48 15.24
N THR A 12 20.06 -32.51 15.55
CA THR A 12 19.05 -33.07 14.64
C THR A 12 18.79 -32.06 13.50
N PRO A 13 19.02 -32.42 12.22
CA PRO A 13 18.78 -31.53 11.07
C PRO A 13 17.29 -31.16 10.85
N LEU A 14 16.40 -31.85 11.56
CA LEU A 14 14.95 -31.71 11.44
C LEU A 14 14.42 -30.42 12.08
N ARG A 15 15.00 -29.96 13.21
CA ARG A 15 14.53 -28.77 13.95
C ARG A 15 14.71 -27.45 13.19
N ARG A 16 15.73 -27.37 12.34
CA ARG A 16 16.01 -26.17 11.52
C ARG A 16 15.03 -26.01 10.34
N SER A 17 14.50 -27.13 9.86
CA SER A 17 13.57 -27.20 8.73
C SER A 17 12.14 -26.82 9.13
N GLU A 18 11.77 -27.14 10.38
CA GLU A 18 10.46 -26.85 10.95
C GLU A 18 10.31 -25.35 11.27
N ASN A 19 11.29 -24.72 11.92
CA ASN A 19 11.30 -23.27 12.15
C ASN A 19 11.20 -22.42 10.85
N ARG A 20 11.74 -22.91 9.73
CA ARG A 20 11.67 -22.22 8.43
C ARG A 20 10.34 -22.42 7.71
N ARG A 21 9.55 -23.43 8.09
CA ARG A 21 8.17 -23.66 7.64
C ARG A 21 7.17 -22.96 8.56
N SER A 22 7.43 -22.87 9.86
CA SER A 22 6.60 -22.22 10.89
C SER A 22 6.70 -20.69 10.93
N ASN A 23 7.81 -20.09 10.46
CA ASN A 23 7.92 -18.63 10.34
C ASN A 23 7.17 -18.06 9.11
N LYS A 24 6.99 -18.86 8.05
CA LYS A 24 6.22 -18.45 6.87
C LYS A 24 4.77 -18.06 7.19
N PRO A 25 3.99 -18.81 7.99
CA PRO A 25 2.64 -18.39 8.38
C PRO A 25 2.62 -17.14 9.27
N ILE A 26 3.65 -16.91 10.11
CA ILE A 26 3.73 -15.71 10.97
C ILE A 26 4.04 -14.47 10.12
N MET A 27 5.02 -14.56 9.22
CA MET A 27 5.37 -13.48 8.30
C MET A 27 4.23 -13.13 7.37
N GLU A 28 3.52 -14.14 6.85
CA GLU A 28 2.36 -13.94 5.98
C GLU A 28 1.18 -13.32 6.76
N LYS A 29 0.95 -13.72 8.02
CA LYS A 29 -0.03 -13.05 8.89
C LYS A 29 0.31 -11.56 9.08
N GLY A 30 1.58 -11.25 9.32
CA GLY A 30 2.06 -9.86 9.41
C GLY A 30 1.89 -9.09 8.10
N ARG A 31 2.24 -9.70 6.96
CA ARG A 31 2.05 -9.10 5.63
C ARG A 31 0.57 -8.81 5.36
N ARG A 32 -0.32 -9.77 5.65
CA ARG A 32 -1.78 -9.63 5.49
C ARG A 32 -2.33 -8.52 6.38
N ALA A 33 -1.87 -8.41 7.62
CA ALA A 33 -2.27 -7.33 8.53
C ALA A 33 -1.88 -5.96 7.95
N ARG A 34 -0.63 -5.81 7.47
CA ARG A 34 -0.18 -4.57 6.82
C ARG A 34 -1.03 -4.22 5.60
N ILE A 35 -1.29 -5.19 4.70
CA ILE A 35 -2.12 -4.97 3.50
C ILE A 35 -3.52 -4.51 3.88
N ASN A 36 -4.17 -5.17 4.86
CA ASN A 36 -5.51 -4.79 5.28
C ASN A 36 -5.54 -3.39 5.93
N ASN A 37 -4.53 -3.04 6.72
CA ASN A 37 -4.41 -1.70 7.30
C ASN A 37 -4.29 -0.64 6.21
N CYS A 38 -3.39 -0.84 5.24
CA CYS A 38 -3.23 0.10 4.12
C CYS A 38 -4.51 0.22 3.29
N LEU A 39 -5.24 -0.87 3.05
CA LEU A 39 -6.53 -0.82 2.33
C LEU A 39 -7.60 -0.03 3.09
N ASN A 40 -7.65 -0.16 4.42
CA ASN A 40 -8.61 0.59 5.25
C ASN A 40 -8.28 2.09 5.27
N GLU A 41 -7.00 2.43 5.43
CA GLU A 41 -6.53 3.82 5.38
C GLU A 41 -6.82 4.44 4.00
N LEU A 42 -6.49 3.71 2.94
CA LEU A 42 -6.73 4.14 1.56
C LEU A 42 -8.22 4.38 1.29
N LYS A 43 -9.09 3.52 1.79
CA LYS A 43 -10.54 3.70 1.70
C LYS A 43 -10.99 5.00 2.35
N SER A 44 -10.51 5.32 3.55
CA SER A 44 -10.87 6.57 4.24
C SER A 44 -10.44 7.77 3.41
N LEU A 45 -9.15 7.83 3.06
CA LEU A 45 -8.57 8.95 2.32
C LEU A 45 -9.29 9.21 1.00
N ILE A 46 -9.64 8.15 0.27
CA ILE A 46 -10.32 8.27 -1.03
C ILE A 46 -11.78 8.69 -0.87
N LEU A 47 -12.51 8.17 0.11
CA LEU A 47 -13.89 8.60 0.36
C LEU A 47 -13.95 10.07 0.77
N ASP A 48 -13.02 10.50 1.62
CA ASP A 48 -12.87 11.90 2.05
C ASP A 48 -12.53 12.80 0.86
N ALA A 49 -11.54 12.42 0.04
CA ALA A 49 -11.09 13.20 -1.12
C ALA A 49 -12.18 13.34 -2.20
N LEU A 50 -12.99 12.30 -2.40
CA LEU A 50 -14.07 12.32 -3.39
C LEU A 50 -15.37 12.93 -2.87
N LYS A 51 -15.43 13.33 -1.59
CA LYS A 51 -16.66 13.76 -0.88
C LYS A 51 -17.84 12.84 -1.19
N LYS A 52 -17.55 11.55 -1.38
CA LYS A 52 -18.55 10.59 -1.82
C LYS A 52 -19.34 10.20 -0.58
N GLU A 53 -20.50 10.81 -0.41
CA GLU A 53 -21.61 10.32 0.41
C GLU A 53 -22.00 8.92 -0.12
N SER A 54 -21.20 7.90 0.19
CA SER A 54 -21.49 6.53 -0.26
C SER A 54 -21.66 5.61 0.91
N GLY A 55 -22.78 5.81 1.60
CA GLY A 55 -23.44 4.82 2.44
C GLY A 55 -22.55 4.22 3.51
N PRO A 56 -23.00 3.12 4.15
CA PRO A 56 -22.26 2.52 5.24
C PRO A 56 -20.84 2.14 4.78
N PRO A 57 -19.79 2.50 5.55
CA PRO A 57 -18.39 2.20 5.23
C PRO A 57 -18.13 0.69 5.06
N PHE A 58 -19.10 -0.17 5.33
CA PHE A 58 -18.98 -1.62 5.25
C PHE A 58 -19.09 -2.22 3.84
N LYS A 59 -19.53 -1.48 2.82
CA LYS A 59 -19.85 -2.09 1.50
C LYS A 59 -18.83 -1.92 0.38
N VAL A 60 -17.80 -1.08 0.54
CA VAL A 60 -16.76 -0.93 -0.50
C VAL A 60 -15.80 -2.11 -0.44
N GLY A 61 -15.80 -2.94 -1.50
CA GLY A 61 -14.95 -4.11 -1.63
C GLY A 61 -13.49 -3.75 -1.88
N LYS A 62 -12.58 -4.73 -1.70
CA LYS A 62 -11.14 -4.50 -1.91
C LYS A 62 -10.81 -4.07 -3.34
N ALA A 63 -11.50 -4.65 -4.33
CA ALA A 63 -11.33 -4.28 -5.74
C ALA A 63 -11.78 -2.84 -5.99
N ASP A 64 -12.93 -2.45 -5.45
CA ASP A 64 -13.46 -1.09 -5.60
C ASP A 64 -12.53 -0.04 -4.98
N ILE A 65 -11.97 -0.32 -3.79
CA ILE A 65 -10.99 0.57 -3.14
C ILE A 65 -9.81 0.81 -4.09
N LEU A 66 -9.22 -0.26 -4.62
CA LEU A 66 -8.07 -0.17 -5.53
C LEU A 66 -8.42 0.59 -6.81
N GLU A 67 -9.57 0.30 -7.42
CA GLU A 67 -10.01 0.98 -8.64
C GLU A 67 -10.24 2.48 -8.41
N MET A 68 -10.95 2.84 -7.34
CA MET A 68 -11.19 4.23 -6.98
C MET A 68 -9.89 4.98 -6.71
N THR A 69 -8.91 4.34 -6.07
CA THR A 69 -7.58 4.92 -5.85
C THR A 69 -6.86 5.18 -7.17
N VAL A 70 -6.80 4.21 -8.08
CA VAL A 70 -6.10 4.39 -9.36
C VAL A 70 -6.71 5.56 -10.13
N LYS A 71 -8.04 5.60 -10.26
CA LYS A 71 -8.75 6.71 -10.90
C LYS A 71 -8.44 8.06 -10.26
N HIS A 72 -8.35 8.11 -8.92
CA HIS A 72 -8.02 9.33 -8.20
C HIS A 72 -6.57 9.79 -8.49
N VAL A 73 -5.60 8.89 -8.46
CA VAL A 73 -4.19 9.20 -8.75
C VAL A 73 -4.01 9.70 -10.18
N GLU A 74 -4.66 9.06 -11.16
CA GLU A 74 -4.66 9.52 -12.55
C GLU A 74 -5.30 10.92 -12.69
N SER A 75 -6.37 11.19 -11.94
CA SER A 75 -6.98 12.52 -11.91
C SER A 75 -6.03 13.57 -11.32
N LEU A 76 -5.32 13.25 -10.24
CA LEU A 76 -4.34 14.15 -9.62
C LEU A 76 -3.18 14.46 -10.57
N GLN A 77 -2.64 13.44 -11.25
CA GLN A 77 -1.56 13.63 -12.23
C GLN A 77 -2.00 14.51 -13.41
N ARG A 78 -3.22 14.31 -13.93
CA ARG A 78 -3.77 15.17 -14.97
C ARG A 78 -3.95 16.60 -14.50
N HIS A 79 -4.52 16.81 -13.31
CA HIS A 79 -4.65 18.16 -12.75
C HIS A 79 -3.29 18.83 -12.55
N GLN A 80 -2.29 18.10 -12.04
CA GLN A 80 -0.94 18.62 -11.88
C GLN A 80 -0.31 18.98 -13.24
N ALA A 81 -0.48 18.15 -14.27
CA ALA A 81 0.02 18.43 -15.61
C ALA A 81 -0.61 19.69 -16.22
N VAL A 82 -1.92 19.88 -16.03
CA VAL A 82 -2.63 21.10 -16.47
C VAL A 82 -2.10 22.32 -15.74
N LEU A 83 -1.93 22.26 -14.41
CA LEU A 83 -1.39 23.37 -13.63
C LEU A 83 0.04 23.72 -14.04
N THR A 84 0.90 22.72 -14.27
CA THR A 84 2.26 22.95 -14.74
C THR A 84 2.29 23.55 -16.15
N ALA A 85 1.43 23.08 -17.06
CA ALA A 85 1.31 23.64 -18.40
C ALA A 85 0.74 25.08 -18.39
N ALA A 86 -0.18 25.38 -17.47
CA ALA A 86 -0.72 26.71 -17.28
C ALA A 86 0.29 27.68 -16.63
N ALA A 87 1.21 27.16 -15.81
CA ALA A 87 2.30 27.92 -15.21
C ALA A 87 3.50 28.11 -16.16
N ASP A 88 3.48 27.52 -17.36
CA ASP A 88 4.50 27.76 -18.38
C ASP A 88 4.39 29.20 -18.89
N PRO A 89 5.42 30.06 -18.66
CA PRO A 89 5.39 31.45 -19.08
C PRO A 89 5.19 31.60 -20.60
N THR A 90 5.57 30.60 -21.39
CA THR A 90 5.39 30.58 -22.84
C THR A 90 3.93 30.48 -23.25
N VAL A 91 3.12 29.72 -22.50
CA VAL A 91 1.67 29.58 -22.74
C VAL A 91 0.93 30.83 -22.27
N ILE A 92 1.29 31.37 -21.11
CA ILE A 92 0.71 32.61 -20.57
C ILE A 92 0.96 33.78 -21.52
N ASN A 93 2.20 33.98 -21.97
CA ASN A 93 2.56 35.03 -22.92
C ASN A 93 1.76 34.91 -24.24
N LYS A 94 1.58 33.69 -24.75
CA LYS A 94 0.83 33.44 -26.00
C LYS A 94 -0.67 33.74 -25.88
N LEU A 95 -1.25 33.58 -24.68
CA LEU A 95 -2.65 33.95 -24.40
C LEU A 95 -2.81 35.47 -24.28
N GLN A 96 -1.86 36.16 -23.65
CA GLN A 96 -1.88 37.62 -23.54
C GLN A 96 -1.75 38.31 -24.90
N SER A 97 -0.84 37.84 -25.76
CA SER A 97 -0.67 38.39 -27.12
C SER A 97 -1.85 38.15 -28.07
N ARG A 98 -2.83 37.32 -27.69
CA ARG A 98 -4.05 37.09 -28.50
C ARG A 98 -5.21 38.01 -28.11
N MET A 99 -5.08 38.72 -26.98
CA MET A 99 -6.10 39.66 -26.48
C MET A 99 -5.76 41.13 -26.77
N GLU A 100 -4.62 41.40 -27.39
CA GLU A 100 -4.21 42.70 -27.94
C GLU A 100 -4.38 42.69 -29.47
#